data_AF-A0A2M9LVZ9-F1
#
_entry.id   AF-A0A2M9LVZ9-F1
#
_cell.length_a   1.000
_cell.length_b   1.000
_cell.length_c   1.000
_cell.angle_alpha   90.00
_cell.angle_beta   90.00
_cell.angle_gamma   90.00
#
_symmetry.space_group_name_H-M   'P 1'
#
loop_
_entity.id
_entity.type
_entity.pdbx_description
1 polymer ?
#
loop_
_entity_poly.entity_id
_entity_poly.type
_entity_poly.pdbx_seq_one_letter_code
_entity_poly.pdbx_strand_id
1 'polypeptide(L)'
;MQSWPDDAMSIVKPDKFVTQCASGMINSCSVLALWVSVMLMEAGYLSSENLTLPGPNRLIATGKHRSLQQRAAAEPAQGPPPPNADPIRAMDHRLRTPQGAAAYRRRGPIAETPNAWLKDITGLRRFARRGLKAVQDESLLAAMTLNLLTMFRTAPDSLQHRAWIAAG
;
A
#
# COMPACT_ATOMS: atom_id res chain seq x y z
N MET A 1 -12.63 17.85 -6.96
CA MET A 1 -13.66 16.90 -7.43
C MET A 1 -13.05 16.12 -8.57
N GLN A 2 -12.61 14.89 -8.32
CA GLN A 2 -11.87 14.09 -9.29
C GLN A 2 -12.61 12.76 -9.43
N SER A 3 -13.20 12.55 -10.61
CA SER A 3 -13.74 11.27 -11.03
C SER A 3 -12.66 10.21 -10.94
N TRP A 4 -13.08 8.97 -10.64
CA TRP A 4 -12.20 7.82 -10.67
C TRP A 4 -11.56 7.71 -12.06
N PRO A 5 -10.24 7.56 -12.17
CA PRO A 5 -9.66 6.94 -13.34
C PRO A 5 -10.12 5.48 -13.35
N ASP A 6 -10.70 5.00 -14.46
CA ASP A 6 -11.13 3.59 -14.68
C ASP A 6 -9.97 2.58 -14.47
N ASP A 7 -8.76 3.10 -14.42
CA ASP A 7 -7.46 2.49 -14.23
C ASP A 7 -7.10 2.15 -12.76
N ALA A 8 -7.94 2.46 -11.77
CA ALA A 8 -7.72 2.05 -10.38
C ALA A 8 -7.73 0.52 -10.14
N MET A 9 -8.16 -0.27 -11.14
CA MET A 9 -8.13 -1.74 -11.13
C MET A 9 -7.03 -2.35 -12.00
N SER A 10 -6.28 -1.56 -12.78
CA SER A 10 -5.14 -2.11 -13.51
C SER A 10 -3.95 -2.21 -12.56
N ILE A 11 -3.47 -3.44 -12.34
CA ILE A 11 -2.03 -3.60 -12.20
C ILE A 11 -1.50 -3.08 -13.53
N VAL A 12 -0.99 -1.85 -13.56
CA VAL A 12 -0.19 -1.38 -14.68
C VAL A 12 1.02 -2.30 -14.69
N LYS A 13 0.95 -3.34 -15.51
CA LYS A 13 2.11 -4.10 -15.92
C LYS A 13 3.00 -3.08 -16.64
N PRO A 14 4.29 -2.92 -16.27
CA PRO A 14 5.16 -1.98 -16.97
C PRO A 14 5.51 -2.58 -18.32
N ASP A 15 4.60 -2.50 -19.28
CA ASP A 15 4.89 -2.85 -20.67
C ASP A 15 5.61 -1.69 -21.38
N LYS A 16 5.89 -0.59 -20.67
CA LYS A 16 6.69 0.54 -21.16
C LYS A 16 7.69 0.99 -20.09
N PHE A 17 8.98 0.92 -20.44
CA PHE A 17 10.04 1.57 -19.68
C PHE A 17 9.74 3.06 -19.58
N VAL A 18 9.74 3.59 -18.35
CA VAL A 18 9.70 5.04 -18.13
C VAL A 18 10.95 5.64 -18.74
N THR A 19 10.79 6.40 -19.82
CA THR A 19 11.86 7.14 -20.46
C THR A 19 12.47 8.10 -19.43
N GLN A 20 13.78 7.96 -19.28
CA GLN A 20 14.69 8.72 -18.42
C GLN A 20 14.34 10.22 -18.40
N CYS A 21 13.87 10.74 -17.27
CA CYS A 21 13.88 12.19 -17.05
C CYS A 21 15.33 12.65 -16.87
N ALA A 22 15.80 13.44 -17.83
CA ALA A 22 17.09 14.09 -17.78
C ALA A 22 17.21 14.96 -16.52
N SER A 23 18.39 14.88 -15.91
CA SER A 23 18.89 15.75 -14.85
C SER A 23 18.27 15.60 -13.45
N GLY A 24 18.76 14.60 -12.73
CA GLY A 24 19.46 14.87 -11.47
C GLY A 24 18.65 15.47 -10.32
N MET A 25 17.64 14.74 -9.82
CA MET A 25 17.34 14.56 -8.38
C MET A 25 16.05 13.76 -8.29
N ILE A 26 16.17 12.44 -8.17
CA ILE A 26 15.03 11.57 -7.91
C ILE A 26 14.71 11.71 -6.41
N ASN A 27 13.89 12.70 -6.05
CA ASN A 27 13.22 12.69 -4.76
C ASN A 27 12.31 11.46 -4.74
N SER A 28 12.54 10.53 -3.82
CA SER A 28 11.79 9.28 -3.65
C SER A 28 10.26 9.47 -3.59
N CYS A 29 9.78 10.68 -3.26
CA CYS A 29 8.37 11.04 -3.30
C CYS A 29 7.78 11.20 -4.71
N SER A 30 8.53 11.67 -5.72
CA SER A 30 7.98 11.96 -7.06
C SER A 30 7.82 10.71 -7.94
N VAL A 31 8.71 9.73 -7.79
CA VAL A 31 8.59 8.45 -8.51
C VAL A 31 7.51 7.57 -7.89
N LEU A 32 7.39 7.51 -6.56
CA LEU A 32 6.32 6.72 -5.93
C LEU A 32 4.92 7.25 -6.28
N ALA A 33 4.75 8.57 -6.43
CA ALA A 33 3.47 9.16 -6.80
C ALA A 33 2.98 8.80 -8.21
N LEU A 34 3.89 8.45 -9.14
CA LEU A 34 3.55 8.03 -10.50
C LEU A 34 3.15 6.54 -10.61
N TRP A 35 3.43 5.73 -9.58
CA TRP A 35 3.25 4.28 -9.60
C TRP A 35 2.28 3.76 -8.53
N VAL A 36 1.86 4.60 -7.59
CA VAL A 36 0.93 4.25 -6.50
C VAL A 36 -0.45 4.83 -6.77
N SER A 37 -1.36 4.01 -7.31
CA SER A 37 -2.72 4.43 -7.63
C SER A 37 -3.55 4.78 -6.38
N VAL A 38 -3.34 4.07 -5.26
CA VAL A 38 -4.02 4.34 -3.98
C VAL A 38 -3.20 3.89 -2.77
N MET A 39 -3.17 4.72 -1.72
CA MET A 39 -2.64 4.37 -0.41
C MET A 39 -3.74 3.80 0.49
N LEU A 40 -3.48 2.64 1.10
CA LEU A 40 -4.40 1.99 2.04
C LEU A 40 -3.86 2.15 3.47
N MET A 41 -4.60 2.84 4.33
CA MET A 41 -4.15 3.22 5.67
C MET A 41 -5.14 2.83 6.76
N GLU A 42 -4.60 2.55 7.94
CA GLU A 42 -5.37 2.17 9.12
C GLU A 42 -6.04 3.35 9.81
N ALA A 43 -6.98 3.04 10.70
CA ALA A 43 -7.74 4.05 11.45
C ALA A 43 -6.87 4.98 12.31
N GLY A 44 -5.67 4.55 12.71
CA GLY A 44 -4.71 5.39 13.43
C GLY A 44 -4.22 6.61 12.62
N TYR A 45 -4.36 6.60 11.29
CA TYR A 45 -4.03 7.72 10.42
C TYR A 45 -5.23 8.63 10.12
N LEU A 46 -6.41 8.36 10.67
CA LEU A 46 -7.62 9.12 10.39
C LEU A 46 -7.56 10.51 11.03
N SER A 47 -7.39 11.52 10.21
CA SER A 47 -7.58 12.93 10.57
C SER A 47 -8.04 13.72 9.35
N SER A 48 -8.76 14.82 9.56
CA SER A 48 -9.14 15.74 8.47
C SER A 48 -7.90 16.23 7.73
N GLU A 49 -6.85 16.59 8.45
CA GLU A 49 -5.54 16.96 7.91
C GLU A 49 -5.01 15.87 6.97
N ASN A 50 -4.84 14.63 7.43
CA ASN A 50 -4.31 13.52 6.64
C ASN A 50 -5.14 13.19 5.40
N LEU A 51 -6.46 13.40 5.47
CA LEU A 51 -7.39 13.20 4.36
C LEU A 51 -7.26 14.30 3.29
N THR A 52 -6.93 15.52 3.70
CA THR A 52 -6.79 16.70 2.83
C THR A 52 -5.38 16.95 2.34
N LEU A 53 -4.37 16.24 2.88
CA LEU A 53 -2.98 16.38 2.45
C LEU A 53 -2.85 16.14 0.93
N PRO A 54 -2.00 16.93 0.23
CA PRO A 54 -1.69 16.69 -1.16
C PRO A 54 -0.98 15.33 -1.32
N GLY A 55 -0.98 14.82 -2.54
CA GLY A 55 -0.35 13.55 -2.89
C GLY A 55 -1.33 12.50 -3.41
N PRO A 56 -0.92 11.23 -3.44
CA PRO A 56 -1.70 10.17 -4.05
C PRO A 56 -3.02 9.95 -3.32
N ASN A 57 -3.96 9.33 -4.04
CA ASN A 57 -5.27 9.04 -3.49
C ASN A 57 -5.13 8.09 -2.29
N ARG A 58 -5.98 8.27 -1.28
CA ARG A 58 -5.89 7.55 -0.01
C ARG A 58 -7.24 7.00 0.43
N LEU A 59 -7.22 5.78 0.96
CA LEU A 59 -8.32 5.16 1.69
C LEU A 59 -7.84 4.92 3.12
N ILE A 60 -8.31 5.76 4.03
CA ILE A 60 -7.99 5.66 5.46
C ILE A 60 -9.20 5.07 6.16
N ALA A 61 -9.03 3.97 6.90
CA ALA A 61 -10.12 3.36 7.65
C ALA A 61 -10.79 4.37 8.60
N THR A 62 -12.11 4.43 8.57
CA THR A 62 -12.92 5.20 9.53
C THR A 62 -13.26 4.40 10.80
N GLY A 63 -12.80 3.14 10.88
CA GLY A 63 -13.06 2.25 12.01
C GLY A 63 -12.41 0.88 11.83
N LYS A 64 -12.85 -0.10 12.64
CA LYS A 64 -12.33 -1.48 12.59
C LYS A 64 -12.67 -2.15 11.26
N HIS A 65 -11.74 -2.92 10.71
CA HIS A 65 -11.91 -3.62 9.43
C HIS A 65 -13.23 -4.41 9.32
N ARG A 66 -13.58 -5.21 10.33
CA ARG A 66 -14.85 -5.98 10.34
C ARG A 66 -16.07 -5.06 10.26
N SER A 67 -16.08 -3.96 11.01
CA SER A 67 -17.18 -3.00 11.01
C SER A 67 -17.31 -2.29 9.67
N LEU A 68 -16.19 -1.95 9.01
CA LEU A 68 -16.18 -1.37 7.67
C LEU A 68 -16.76 -2.32 6.64
N GLN A 69 -16.37 -3.61 6.66
CA GLN A 69 -16.93 -4.61 5.76
C GLN A 69 -18.42 -4.83 5.98
N GLN A 70 -18.87 -4.91 7.25
CA GLN A 70 -20.28 -5.05 7.59
C GLN A 70 -21.10 -3.85 7.10
N ARG A 71 -20.62 -2.63 7.32
CA ARG A 71 -21.30 -1.40 6.86
C ARG A 71 -21.32 -1.29 5.34
N ALA A 72 -20.24 -1.66 4.65
CA ALA A 72 -20.20 -1.70 3.20
C ALA A 72 -21.19 -2.72 2.60
N ALA A 73 -21.44 -3.84 3.31
CA ALA A 73 -22.42 -4.83 2.91
C ALA A 73 -23.87 -4.43 3.23
N ALA A 74 -24.10 -3.82 4.39
CA ALA A 74 -25.43 -3.43 4.84
C ALA A 74 -25.96 -2.17 4.13
N GLU A 75 -25.09 -1.18 3.91
CA GLU A 75 -25.43 0.13 3.35
C GLU A 75 -24.41 0.53 2.26
N PRO A 76 -24.40 -0.18 1.11
CA PRO A 76 -23.47 0.10 0.03
C PRO A 76 -23.70 1.51 -0.52
N ALA A 77 -22.61 2.27 -0.62
CA ALA A 77 -22.64 3.59 -1.23
C ALA A 77 -22.39 3.50 -2.74
N GLN A 78 -22.91 4.47 -3.51
CA GLN A 78 -22.69 4.55 -4.95
C GLN A 78 -22.35 5.99 -5.36
N GLY A 79 -21.56 6.13 -6.42
CA GLY A 79 -21.22 7.43 -6.98
C GLY A 79 -20.32 8.30 -6.08
N PRO A 80 -20.28 9.62 -6.34
CA PRO A 80 -19.46 10.54 -5.55
C PRO A 80 -20.06 10.78 -4.16
N PRO A 81 -19.22 11.13 -3.15
CA PRO A 81 -19.72 11.50 -1.83
C PRO A 81 -20.61 12.77 -1.90
N PRO A 82 -21.50 12.97 -0.92
CA PRO A 82 -22.37 14.15 -0.87
C PRO A 82 -21.55 15.46 -0.95
N PRO A 83 -22.02 16.48 -1.68
CA PRO A 83 -21.22 17.67 -1.99
C PRO A 83 -20.79 18.49 -0.76
N ASN A 84 -21.54 18.40 0.35
CA ASN A 84 -21.25 19.10 1.61
C ASN A 84 -20.81 18.14 2.73
N ALA A 85 -20.27 16.97 2.37
CA ALA A 85 -19.76 16.02 3.35
C ALA A 85 -18.42 16.50 3.91
N ASP A 86 -18.31 16.52 5.24
CA ASP A 86 -17.02 16.61 5.94
C ASP A 86 -16.06 15.50 5.44
N PRO A 87 -14.72 15.72 5.38
CA PRO A 87 -13.79 14.76 4.79
C PRO A 87 -13.89 13.34 5.36
N ILE A 88 -14.21 13.20 6.65
CA ILE A 88 -14.39 11.89 7.29
C ILE A 88 -15.65 11.20 6.76
N ARG A 89 -16.76 11.93 6.60
CA ARG A 89 -18.00 11.40 6.00
C ARG A 89 -17.81 11.05 4.53
N ALA A 90 -17.06 11.87 3.80
CA ALA A 90 -16.69 11.57 2.43
C ALA A 90 -15.82 10.30 2.33
N MET A 91 -14.87 10.10 3.25
CA MET A 91 -14.06 8.88 3.31
C MET A 91 -14.90 7.64 3.66
N ASP A 92 -15.80 7.76 4.63
CA ASP A 92 -16.74 6.70 5.00
C ASP A 92 -17.61 6.27 3.80
N HIS A 93 -18.14 7.24 3.06
CA HIS A 93 -18.87 6.99 1.83
C HIS A 93 -18.02 6.22 0.82
N ARG A 94 -16.77 6.66 0.61
CA ARG A 94 -15.83 6.01 -0.32
C ARG A 94 -15.51 4.57 0.09
N LEU A 95 -15.29 4.29 1.37
CA LEU A 95 -15.04 2.94 1.89
C LEU A 95 -16.24 2.00 1.72
N ARG A 96 -17.47 2.53 1.70
CA ARG A 96 -18.70 1.75 1.48
C ARG A 96 -19.02 1.49 0.01
N THR A 97 -18.35 2.16 -0.93
CA THR A 97 -18.51 1.84 -2.35
C THR A 97 -17.96 0.43 -2.65
N PRO A 98 -18.51 -0.32 -3.62
CA PRO A 98 -18.00 -1.64 -3.98
C PRO A 98 -16.50 -1.62 -4.30
N GLN A 99 -16.05 -0.58 -5.00
CA GLN A 99 -14.66 -0.41 -5.39
C GLN A 99 -13.75 -0.06 -4.19
N GLY A 100 -14.19 0.85 -3.31
CA GLY A 100 -13.46 1.20 -2.10
C GLY A 100 -13.36 0.03 -1.12
N ALA A 101 -14.45 -0.72 -0.93
CA ALA A 101 -14.49 -1.91 -0.10
C ALA A 101 -13.57 -3.02 -0.65
N ALA A 102 -13.58 -3.25 -1.97
CA ALA A 102 -12.71 -4.22 -2.62
C ALA A 102 -11.22 -3.84 -2.51
N ALA A 103 -10.89 -2.56 -2.72
CA ALA A 103 -9.53 -2.06 -2.56
C ALA A 103 -9.06 -2.19 -1.10
N TYR A 104 -9.87 -1.75 -0.14
CA TYR A 104 -9.49 -1.79 1.28
C TYR A 104 -9.34 -3.22 1.82
N ARG A 105 -10.13 -4.19 1.31
CA ARG A 105 -9.98 -5.60 1.67
C ARG A 105 -8.58 -6.16 1.37
N ARG A 106 -7.88 -5.62 0.36
CA ARG A 106 -6.51 -6.06 0.01
C ARG A 106 -5.46 -5.60 1.04
N ARG A 107 -5.77 -4.62 1.90
CA ARG A 107 -4.83 -4.07 2.89
C ARG A 107 -4.35 -5.10 3.90
N GLY A 108 -5.26 -5.97 4.37
CA GLY A 108 -4.95 -7.00 5.38
C GLY A 108 -3.78 -7.88 4.94
N PRO A 109 -3.92 -8.64 3.84
CA PRO A 109 -2.85 -9.50 3.33
C PRO A 109 -1.54 -8.75 3.06
N ILE A 110 -1.59 -7.50 2.57
CA ILE A 110 -0.38 -6.70 2.29
C ILE A 110 0.43 -6.45 3.57
N ALA A 111 -0.21 -6.17 4.70
CA ALA A 111 0.48 -5.88 5.96
C ALA A 111 0.76 -7.14 6.80
N GLU A 112 -0.18 -8.10 6.81
CA GLU A 112 -0.12 -9.27 7.67
C GLU A 112 0.81 -10.34 7.12
N THR A 113 0.84 -10.56 5.79
CA THR A 113 1.66 -11.61 5.18
C THR A 113 3.15 -11.39 5.44
N PRO A 114 3.73 -10.17 5.22
CA PRO A 114 5.14 -9.95 5.52
C PRO A 114 5.45 -10.11 7.01
N ASN A 115 4.56 -9.66 7.89
CA ASN A 115 4.73 -9.79 9.33
C ASN A 115 4.70 -11.26 9.79
N ALA A 116 3.78 -12.06 9.25
CA ALA A 116 3.72 -13.50 9.49
C ALA A 116 4.98 -14.19 8.95
N TRP A 117 5.43 -13.83 7.74
CA TRP A 117 6.67 -14.34 7.17
C TRP A 117 7.87 -14.08 8.08
N LEU A 118 8.03 -12.84 8.54
CA LEU A 118 9.13 -12.46 9.44
C LEU A 118 9.11 -13.28 10.74
N LYS A 119 7.93 -13.51 11.30
CA LYS A 119 7.78 -14.23 12.58
C LYS A 119 7.94 -15.74 12.45
N ASP A 120 7.34 -16.32 11.42
CA ASP A 120 7.13 -17.77 11.33
C ASP A 120 8.17 -18.43 10.44
N ILE A 121 8.57 -17.79 9.35
CA ILE A 121 9.54 -18.32 8.39
C ILE A 121 10.95 -17.79 8.66
N THR A 122 11.09 -16.48 8.89
CA THR A 122 12.39 -15.88 9.24
C THR A 122 12.75 -16.12 10.71
N GLY A 123 11.77 -16.45 11.56
CA GLY A 123 12.00 -16.74 12.98
C GLY A 123 12.24 -15.51 13.86
N LEU A 124 11.91 -14.30 13.39
CA LEU A 124 12.07 -13.04 14.13
C LEU A 124 10.99 -12.90 15.22
N ARG A 125 11.05 -13.76 16.23
CA ARG A 125 10.15 -13.75 17.40
C ARG A 125 10.70 -12.88 18.55
N ARG A 126 12.00 -12.63 18.54
CA ARG A 126 12.72 -11.83 19.54
C ARG A 126 13.75 -10.97 18.83
N PHE A 127 13.94 -9.75 19.32
CA PHE A 127 15.01 -8.86 18.86
C PHE A 127 16.31 -9.17 19.60
N ALA A 128 17.44 -9.02 18.91
CA ALA A 128 18.76 -9.28 19.47
C ALA A 128 19.24 -8.09 20.32
N ARG A 129 18.90 -6.86 19.94
CA ARG A 129 19.24 -5.63 20.69
C ARG A 129 18.05 -5.10 21.47
N ARG A 130 18.36 -4.24 22.44
CA ARG A 130 17.40 -3.57 23.33
C ARG A 130 17.37 -2.08 23.06
N GLY A 131 16.21 -1.46 23.31
CA GLY A 131 15.95 -0.05 23.05
C GLY A 131 15.22 0.18 21.73
N LEU A 132 14.28 1.14 21.71
CA LEU A 132 13.36 1.36 20.57
C LEU A 132 14.10 1.56 19.25
N LYS A 133 15.15 2.40 19.25
CA LYS A 133 15.95 2.66 18.04
C LYS A 133 16.61 1.39 17.50
N ALA A 134 17.25 0.61 18.38
CA ALA A 134 17.97 -0.59 17.95
C ALA A 134 17.02 -1.68 17.43
N VAL A 135 15.85 -1.82 18.05
CA VAL A 135 14.75 -2.70 17.60
C VAL A 135 14.17 -2.25 16.26
N GLN A 136 14.02 -0.93 16.06
CA GLN A 136 13.54 -0.37 14.81
C GLN A 136 14.53 -0.66 13.66
N ASP A 137 15.82 -0.44 13.90
CA ASP A 137 16.88 -0.73 12.92
C ASP A 137 16.91 -2.23 12.55
N GLU A 138 16.73 -3.15 13.52
CA GLU A 138 16.61 -4.59 13.26
C GLU A 138 15.36 -4.93 12.45
N SER A 139 14.23 -4.33 12.79
CA SER A 139 12.97 -4.51 12.07
C SER A 139 13.08 -4.04 10.62
N LEU A 140 13.75 -2.91 10.39
CA LEU A 140 14.01 -2.36 9.05
C LEU A 140 14.93 -3.26 8.24
N LEU A 141 16.00 -3.79 8.85
CA LEU A 141 16.88 -4.76 8.20
C LEU A 141 16.11 -6.01 7.77
N ALA A 142 15.31 -6.58 8.68
CA ALA A 142 14.52 -7.77 8.39
C ALA A 142 13.49 -7.52 7.27
N ALA A 143 12.78 -6.39 7.31
CA ALA A 143 11.85 -5.99 6.25
C ALA A 143 12.55 -5.78 4.90
N MET A 144 13.74 -5.16 4.91
CA MET A 144 14.54 -4.97 3.71
C MET A 144 14.94 -6.30 3.09
N THR A 145 15.48 -7.24 3.89
CA THR A 145 15.82 -8.58 3.42
C THR A 145 14.61 -9.30 2.83
N LEU A 146 13.45 -9.22 3.49
CA LEU A 146 12.23 -9.82 2.97
C LEU A 146 11.80 -9.19 1.63
N ASN A 147 11.87 -7.86 1.50
CA ASN A 147 11.53 -7.16 0.26
C ASN A 147 12.48 -7.55 -0.88
N LEU A 148 13.79 -7.62 -0.61
CA LEU A 148 14.79 -8.06 -1.60
C LEU A 148 14.58 -9.50 -2.04
N LEU A 149 14.30 -10.41 -1.10
CA LEU A 149 13.98 -11.81 -1.41
C LEU A 149 12.68 -11.93 -2.21
N THR A 150 11.66 -11.14 -1.86
CA THR A 150 10.41 -11.09 -2.64
C THR A 150 10.70 -10.62 -4.05
N MET A 151 11.41 -9.49 -4.22
CA MET A 151 11.81 -8.97 -5.52
C MET A 151 12.57 -10.01 -6.34
N PHE A 152 13.56 -10.71 -5.76
CA PHE A 152 14.32 -11.74 -6.46
C PHE A 152 13.45 -12.93 -6.87
N ARG A 153 12.47 -13.32 -6.05
CA ARG A 153 11.58 -14.46 -6.36
C ARG A 153 10.48 -14.13 -7.37
N THR A 154 9.99 -12.89 -7.36
CA THR A 154 8.88 -12.45 -8.20
C THR A 154 9.31 -11.59 -9.38
N ALA A 155 10.61 -11.33 -9.53
CA ALA A 155 11.13 -10.55 -10.63
C ALA A 155 10.78 -11.24 -11.96
N PRO A 156 10.30 -10.48 -12.95
CA PRO A 156 10.02 -11.02 -14.28
C PRO A 156 11.31 -11.58 -14.89
N ASP A 157 11.19 -12.60 -15.75
CA ASP A 157 12.33 -13.23 -16.42
C ASP A 157 13.14 -12.25 -17.30
N SER A 158 12.58 -11.06 -17.59
CA SER A 158 13.28 -9.95 -18.25
C SER A 158 14.39 -9.32 -17.42
N LEU A 159 14.39 -9.50 -16.09
CA LEU A 159 15.52 -9.13 -15.23
C LEU A 159 16.50 -10.31 -15.20
N GLN A 160 17.71 -10.12 -15.76
CA GLN A 160 18.76 -11.14 -15.91
C GLN A 160 19.43 -11.60 -14.59
N HIS A 161 18.66 -11.85 -13.53
CA HIS A 161 19.17 -12.29 -12.22
C HIS A 161 19.21 -13.83 -12.08
N ARG A 162 18.46 -14.57 -12.91
CA ARG A 162 18.38 -16.05 -12.85
C ARG A 162 19.47 -16.77 -13.65
N ALA A 163 20.19 -16.07 -14.53
CA ALA A 163 21.22 -16.64 -15.39
C ALA A 163 22.49 -17.08 -14.64
N TRP A 164 22.70 -16.60 -13.41
CA TRP A 164 23.94 -16.84 -12.66
C TRP A 164 23.93 -18.14 -11.84
N ILE A 165 22.77 -18.73 -11.54
CA ILE A 165 22.67 -19.95 -10.71
C ILE A 165 22.92 -21.24 -11.50
N ALA A 166 22.80 -21.22 -12.83
CA ALA A 166 22.93 -22.42 -13.67
C ALA A 166 24.37 -22.75 -14.10
N ALA A 167 25.37 -21.97 -13.65
CA ALA A 167 26.77 -22.09 -14.08
C ALA A 167 27.73 -22.52 -12.95
N GLY A 168 27.23 -23.05 -11.83
CA GLY A 168 28.01 -23.56 -10.70
C GLY A 168 27.71 -25.01 -10.39
#